data_AF-A0A5D0CLQ0-F1
#
_entry.id   AF-A0A5D0CLQ0-F1
#
_cell.length_a   1.000
_cell.length_b   1.000
_cell.length_c   1.000
_cell.angle_alpha   90.00
_cell.angle_beta   90.00
_cell.angle_gamma   90.00
#
_symmetry.space_group_name_H-M   'P 1'
#
loop_
_entity.id
_entity.type
_entity.pdbx_description
1 polymer ?
#
loop_
_entity_poly.entity_id
_entity_poly.type
_entity_poly.pdbx_seq_one_letter_code
_entity_poly.pdbx_strand_id
1 'polypeptide(L)'
;MSRVIKDDEEWQRAEDAKFKLAAELDDPLSGMTAAERERKLAIYDRTVELAEYYRRGRMVQEYPGLREQYKILGWTFQEFDNSAEGASPPETAPAAAKQPSAASRPEPKREPEKPKPSLSAWLDD
;
A
#
# COMPACT_ATOMS: atom_id res chain seq x y z
N MET A 1 -9.54 -27.62 -5.14
CA MET A 1 -8.90 -27.09 -3.91
C MET A 1 -7.87 -26.05 -4.32
N SER A 2 -8.05 -24.79 -3.94
CA SER A 2 -7.03 -23.75 -4.12
C SER A 2 -5.92 -23.96 -3.09
N ARG A 3 -4.68 -24.12 -3.56
CA ARG A 3 -3.51 -24.24 -2.69
C ARG A 3 -3.19 -22.85 -2.12
N VAL A 4 -3.23 -22.71 -0.80
CA VAL A 4 -2.83 -21.50 -0.06
C VAL A 4 -1.32 -21.56 0.19
N ILE A 5 -0.65 -20.40 0.17
CA ILE A 5 0.78 -20.28 0.50
C ILE A 5 0.97 -20.50 2.01
N LYS A 6 1.91 -21.36 2.39
CA LYS A 6 2.09 -21.78 3.79
C LYS A 6 3.27 -21.11 4.47
N ASP A 7 4.33 -20.85 3.72
CA ASP A 7 5.61 -20.40 4.23
C ASP A 7 6.24 -19.34 3.32
N ASP A 8 7.27 -18.68 3.86
CA ASP A 8 7.98 -17.61 3.17
C ASP A 8 8.70 -18.14 1.90
N GLU A 9 9.05 -19.45 1.83
CA GLU A 9 9.64 -20.04 0.63
C GLU A 9 8.63 -20.19 -0.51
N GLU A 10 7.42 -20.70 -0.22
CA GLU A 10 6.31 -20.77 -1.17
C GLU A 10 5.89 -19.37 -1.62
N TRP A 11 5.95 -18.38 -0.71
CA TRP A 11 5.73 -16.98 -1.06
C TRP A 11 6.78 -16.46 -2.04
N GLN A 12 8.08 -16.71 -1.78
CA GLN A 12 9.14 -16.29 -2.67
C GLN A 12 9.03 -16.94 -4.06
N ARG A 13 8.68 -18.23 -4.11
CA ARG A 13 8.42 -18.92 -5.39
C ARG A 13 7.22 -18.31 -6.13
N ALA A 14 6.17 -17.91 -5.41
CA ALA A 14 5.01 -17.26 -6.00
C ALA A 14 5.36 -15.86 -6.54
N GLU A 15 6.18 -15.08 -5.82
CA GLU A 15 6.71 -13.80 -6.31
C GLU A 15 7.55 -13.97 -7.58
N ASP A 16 8.48 -14.92 -7.60
CA ASP A 16 9.30 -15.20 -8.78
C ASP A 16 8.44 -15.64 -9.97
N ALA A 17 7.43 -16.48 -9.73
CA ALA A 17 6.49 -16.93 -10.75
C ALA A 17 5.64 -15.77 -11.30
N LYS A 18 5.18 -14.85 -10.43
CA LYS A 18 4.46 -13.63 -10.82
C LYS A 18 5.29 -12.81 -11.79
N PHE A 19 6.55 -12.54 -11.48
CA PHE A 19 7.42 -11.72 -12.35
C PHE A 19 7.72 -12.41 -13.68
N LYS A 20 7.95 -13.73 -13.68
CA LYS A 20 8.14 -14.50 -14.93
C LYS A 20 6.90 -14.46 -15.81
N LEU A 21 5.73 -14.70 -15.25
CA LEU A 21 4.46 -14.64 -15.99
C LEU A 21 4.17 -13.24 -16.51
N ALA A 22 4.44 -12.20 -15.72
CA ALA A 22 4.30 -10.81 -16.18
C ALA A 22 5.20 -10.52 -17.39
N ALA A 23 6.47 -10.93 -17.33
CA ALA A 23 7.40 -10.73 -18.43
C ALA A 23 6.96 -11.46 -19.70
N GLU A 24 6.44 -12.69 -19.57
CA GLU A 24 5.89 -13.44 -20.71
C GLU A 24 4.62 -12.81 -21.30
N LEU A 25 3.76 -12.24 -20.45
CA LEU A 25 2.49 -11.62 -20.86
C LEU A 25 2.64 -10.23 -21.49
N ASP A 26 3.72 -9.54 -21.11
CA ASP A 26 4.08 -8.21 -21.63
C ASP A 26 4.94 -8.30 -22.90
N ASP A 27 5.53 -9.47 -23.21
CA ASP A 27 6.33 -9.66 -24.43
C ASP A 27 5.45 -9.59 -25.70
N PRO A 28 5.62 -8.53 -26.52
CA PRO A 28 4.84 -8.33 -27.74
C PRO A 28 5.22 -9.31 -28.87
N LEU A 29 6.35 -10.02 -28.75
CA LEU A 29 6.86 -10.97 -29.75
C LEU A 29 6.65 -12.45 -29.35
N SER A 30 5.96 -12.70 -28.24
CA SER A 30 5.76 -14.05 -27.70
C SER A 30 5.00 -15.00 -28.63
N GLY A 31 4.34 -14.49 -29.67
CA GLY A 31 3.57 -15.29 -30.63
C GLY A 31 2.36 -16.00 -30.02
N MET A 32 2.00 -15.67 -28.77
CA MET A 32 0.91 -16.33 -28.04
C MET A 32 -0.45 -16.02 -28.65
N THR A 33 -1.30 -17.04 -28.73
CA THR A 33 -2.70 -16.84 -29.10
C THR A 33 -3.46 -16.13 -27.99
N ALA A 34 -4.58 -15.48 -28.32
CA ALA A 34 -5.42 -14.79 -27.34
C ALA A 34 -5.88 -15.73 -26.20
N ALA A 35 -6.20 -16.99 -26.53
CA ALA A 35 -6.63 -17.99 -25.54
C ALA A 35 -5.50 -18.41 -24.59
N GLU A 36 -4.26 -18.50 -25.06
CA GLU A 36 -3.10 -18.78 -24.22
C GLU A 36 -2.78 -17.60 -23.30
N ARG A 37 -2.88 -16.38 -23.84
CA ARG A 37 -2.71 -15.15 -23.07
C ARG A 37 -3.73 -15.05 -21.94
N GLU A 38 -5.01 -15.32 -22.22
CA GLU A 38 -6.08 -15.32 -21.22
C GLU A 38 -5.84 -16.37 -20.12
N ARG A 39 -5.41 -17.58 -20.49
CA ARG A 39 -5.06 -18.62 -19.50
C ARG A 39 -3.89 -18.20 -18.62
N LYS A 40 -2.84 -17.62 -19.21
CA LYS A 40 -1.68 -17.14 -18.46
C LYS A 40 -2.04 -15.96 -17.55
N LEU A 41 -2.89 -15.04 -18.02
CA LEU A 41 -3.44 -13.96 -17.20
C LEU A 41 -4.22 -14.51 -16.00
N ALA A 42 -5.10 -15.49 -16.21
CA ALA A 42 -5.84 -16.11 -15.10
C ALA A 42 -4.91 -16.79 -14.07
N ILE A 43 -3.81 -17.39 -14.52
CA ILE A 43 -2.79 -17.94 -13.62
C ILE A 43 -2.07 -16.81 -12.89
N TYR A 44 -1.67 -15.75 -13.60
CA TYR A 44 -1.03 -14.58 -13.03
C TYR A 44 -1.89 -13.94 -11.93
N ASP A 45 -3.14 -13.58 -12.25
CA ASP A 45 -4.07 -12.95 -11.31
C ASP A 45 -4.25 -13.80 -10.05
N ARG A 46 -4.39 -15.11 -10.22
CA ARG A 46 -4.50 -16.04 -9.11
C ARG A 46 -3.22 -16.11 -8.27
N THR A 47 -2.04 -16.10 -8.89
CA THR A 47 -0.76 -16.09 -8.16
C THR A 47 -0.57 -14.80 -7.36
N VAL A 48 -0.96 -13.65 -7.94
CA VAL A 48 -0.93 -12.35 -7.27
C VAL A 48 -1.87 -12.36 -6.07
N GLU A 49 -3.11 -12.82 -6.25
CA GLU A 49 -4.10 -12.86 -5.18
C GLU A 49 -3.61 -13.69 -3.98
N LEU A 50 -3.01 -14.86 -4.23
CA LEU A 50 -2.46 -15.72 -3.18
C LEU A 50 -1.26 -15.08 -2.48
N ALA A 51 -0.34 -14.46 -3.23
CA ALA A 51 0.83 -13.79 -2.69
C ALA A 51 0.44 -12.59 -1.81
N GLU A 52 -0.52 -11.77 -2.26
CA GLU A 52 -1.04 -10.63 -1.49
C GLU A 52 -1.85 -11.08 -0.27
N TYR A 53 -2.64 -12.15 -0.38
CA TYR A 53 -3.37 -12.73 0.75
C TYR A 53 -2.41 -13.19 1.87
N TYR A 54 -1.34 -13.88 1.50
CA TYR A 54 -0.28 -14.29 2.43
C TYR A 54 0.42 -13.08 3.05
N ARG A 55 0.87 -12.13 2.20
CA ARG A 55 1.58 -10.94 2.64
C ARG A 55 0.76 -10.10 3.62
N ARG A 56 -0.53 -9.87 3.33
CA ARG A 56 -1.43 -9.16 4.24
C ARG A 56 -1.58 -9.90 5.57
N GLY A 57 -1.63 -11.22 5.56
CA GLY A 57 -1.64 -12.02 6.78
C GLY A 57 -0.38 -11.82 7.63
N ARG A 58 0.80 -11.80 6.99
CA ARG A 58 2.08 -11.54 7.66
C ARG A 58 2.14 -10.12 8.24
N MET A 59 1.67 -9.13 7.48
CA MET A 59 1.56 -7.75 7.94
C MET A 59 0.63 -7.61 9.15
N VAL A 60 -0.46 -8.36 9.19
CA VAL A 60 -1.37 -8.39 10.35
C VAL A 60 -0.74 -9.06 11.58
N GLN A 61 0.11 -10.08 11.38
CA GLN A 61 0.87 -10.66 12.50
C GLN A 61 1.86 -9.66 13.09
N GLU A 62 2.54 -8.90 12.23
CA GLU A 62 3.54 -7.90 12.65
C GLU A 62 2.88 -6.64 13.24
N TYR A 63 1.76 -6.21 12.64
CA TYR A 63 1.01 -5.01 13.03
C TYR A 63 -0.49 -5.34 13.15
N PRO A 64 -0.97 -5.77 14.32
CA PRO A 64 -2.37 -6.17 14.53
C PRO A 64 -3.40 -5.08 14.19
N GLY A 65 -3.04 -3.80 14.30
CA GLY A 65 -3.90 -2.66 13.95
C GLY A 65 -4.28 -2.57 12.46
N LEU A 66 -3.57 -3.28 11.57
CA LEU A 66 -3.92 -3.35 10.15
C LEU A 66 -5.22 -4.13 9.89
N ARG A 67 -5.67 -4.98 10.82
CA ARG A 67 -6.91 -5.77 10.67
C ARG A 67 -8.12 -4.89 10.38
N GLU A 68 -8.28 -3.83 11.15
CA GLU A 68 -9.41 -2.91 11.02
C GLU A 68 -9.33 -2.14 9.70
N GLN A 69 -8.13 -1.71 9.31
CA GLN A 69 -7.91 -1.03 8.04
C GLN A 69 -8.23 -1.93 6.85
N TYR A 70 -7.76 -3.19 6.86
CA TYR A 70 -8.08 -4.16 5.81
C TYR A 70 -9.57 -4.49 5.76
N LYS A 71 -10.25 -4.55 6.91
CA LYS A 71 -11.70 -4.72 6.97
C LYS A 71 -12.46 -3.55 6.33
N ILE A 72 -12.03 -2.31 6.58
CA ILE A 72 -12.62 -1.11 5.96
C ILE A 72 -12.42 -1.11 4.44
N LEU A 73 -11.23 -1.53 3.97
CA LEU A 73 -10.89 -1.60 2.55
C LEU A 73 -11.49 -2.82 1.83
N GLY A 74 -12.12 -3.75 2.56
CA GLY A 74 -12.65 -5.00 2.01
C GLY A 74 -11.55 -5.99 1.58
N TRP A 75 -10.35 -5.89 2.15
CA TRP A 75 -9.22 -6.75 1.84
C TRP A 75 -9.18 -7.98 2.74
N THR A 76 -9.08 -9.15 2.13
CA THR A 76 -8.94 -10.44 2.82
C THR A 76 -7.48 -10.73 3.14
N PHE A 77 -7.21 -11.33 4.30
CA PHE A 77 -5.84 -11.68 4.71
C PHE A 77 -5.81 -13.07 5.33
N GLN A 78 -4.65 -13.71 5.26
CA GLN A 78 -4.45 -15.03 5.87
C GLN A 78 -4.39 -14.92 7.39
N GLU A 79 -5.29 -15.63 8.06
CA GLU A 79 -5.19 -15.83 9.51
C GLU A 79 -4.13 -16.88 9.80
N PHE A 80 -3.21 -16.53 10.69
CA PHE A 80 -2.19 -17.42 11.19
C PHE A 80 -2.42 -17.57 12.70
N ASP A 81 -2.43 -18.81 13.20
CA ASP A 81 -2.82 -19.17 14.57
C ASP A 81 -1.94 -18.55 15.68
N ASN A 82 -0.82 -17.93 15.34
CA ASN A 82 0.01 -17.15 16.29
C ASN A 82 -0.51 -15.73 16.55
N SER A 83 -1.76 -15.45 16.16
CA SER A 83 -2.39 -14.18 16.44
C SER A 83 -2.63 -14.05 17.95
N ALA A 84 -1.85 -13.21 18.61
CA ALA A 84 -2.12 -12.74 19.95
C ALA A 84 -3.55 -12.19 20.05
N GLU A 85 -4.49 -13.02 20.49
CA GLU A 85 -5.72 -12.57 21.12
C GLU A 85 -5.30 -11.67 22.28
N GLY A 86 -5.44 -10.35 22.13
CA GLY A 86 -5.28 -9.41 23.25
C GLY A 86 -4.25 -8.30 23.09
N ALA A 87 -3.63 -8.08 21.93
CA ALA A 87 -2.93 -6.82 21.70
C ALA A 87 -3.96 -5.71 21.46
N SER A 88 -4.33 -5.04 22.55
CA SER A 88 -5.12 -3.80 22.52
C SER A 88 -4.60 -2.88 21.41
N PRO A 89 -5.48 -2.20 20.66
CA PRO A 89 -5.02 -1.19 19.70
C PRO A 89 -4.10 -0.21 20.44
N PRO A 90 -2.98 0.24 19.85
CA PRO A 90 -2.28 1.38 20.40
C PRO A 90 -3.31 2.51 20.49
N GLU A 91 -3.55 2.96 21.71
CA GLU A 91 -4.48 4.00 22.09
C GLU A 91 -4.03 5.32 21.45
N THR A 92 -4.30 5.49 20.16
CA THR A 92 -4.26 6.79 19.50
C THR A 92 -5.64 7.39 19.54
N ALA A 93 -5.98 7.98 20.68
CA ALA A 93 -6.96 9.04 20.77
C ALA A 93 -6.76 9.82 22.08
N PRO A 94 -7.14 11.10 22.18
CA PRO A 94 -7.01 12.18 21.20
C PRO A 94 -6.39 13.41 21.89
N ALA A 95 -5.25 13.93 21.42
CA ALA A 95 -4.78 15.23 21.93
C ALA A 95 -5.63 16.33 21.31
N ALA A 96 -6.65 16.72 22.07
CA ALA A 96 -7.45 17.91 21.91
C ALA A 96 -6.69 19.09 21.29
N ALA A 97 -7.41 19.82 20.43
CA ALA A 97 -7.08 21.17 20.03
C ALA A 97 -6.66 22.02 21.25
N LYS A 98 -5.35 22.10 21.51
CA LYS A 98 -4.79 23.15 22.35
C LYS A 98 -4.57 24.35 21.44
N GLN A 99 -5.55 25.25 21.47
CA GLN A 99 -5.38 26.65 21.11
C GLN A 99 -4.01 27.13 21.62
N PRO A 100 -3.14 27.70 20.78
CA PRO A 100 -2.04 28.48 21.30
C PRO A 100 -2.64 29.77 21.88
N SER A 101 -2.67 29.83 23.22
CA SER A 101 -2.90 31.04 24.00
C SER A 101 -1.94 32.13 23.54
N ALA A 102 -2.47 33.11 22.81
CA ALA A 102 -1.82 34.38 22.56
C ALA A 102 -2.00 35.27 23.80
N ALA A 103 -0.95 35.44 24.59
CA ALA A 103 -0.79 36.61 25.44
C ALA A 103 0.69 36.87 25.77
N SER A 104 1.15 38.03 25.31
CA SER A 104 2.27 38.83 25.84
C SER A 104 3.68 38.56 25.31
N ARG A 105 4.00 39.20 24.17
CA ARG A 105 5.15 40.12 24.07
C ARG A 105 4.94 41.11 22.90
N PRO A 106 5.23 42.42 23.06
CA PRO A 106 4.68 43.49 22.22
C PRO A 106 5.35 43.63 20.85
N GLU A 107 4.57 44.18 19.91
CA GLU A 107 4.91 44.57 18.54
C GLU A 107 6.15 45.48 18.45
N PRO A 108 6.82 45.48 17.29
CA PRO A 108 6.72 46.71 16.51
C PRO A 108 6.35 46.47 15.03
N LYS A 109 5.45 47.35 14.56
CA LYS A 109 4.96 47.57 13.19
C LYS A 109 6.04 47.58 12.10
N ARG A 110 5.69 47.01 10.93
CA ARG A 110 5.85 47.55 9.54
C ARG A 110 5.37 46.48 8.55
N GLU A 111 4.14 46.58 8.07
CA GLU A 111 3.68 47.15 6.78
C GLU A 111 3.49 46.05 5.70
N PRO A 112 2.39 46.07 4.92
CA PRO A 112 1.96 44.90 4.15
C PRO A 112 2.36 45.01 2.69
N GLU A 113 3.05 44.00 2.15
CA GLU A 113 3.15 43.83 0.70
C GLU A 113 2.80 42.39 0.31
N LYS A 114 1.60 42.22 -0.25
CA LYS A 114 1.31 41.14 -1.20
C LYS A 114 1.27 41.76 -2.60
N PRO A 115 1.21 40.94 -3.65
CA PRO A 115 2.32 40.24 -4.31
C PRO A 115 2.46 40.78 -5.75
N LYS A 116 3.39 40.25 -6.55
CA LYS A 116 3.08 39.84 -7.94
C LYS A 116 4.22 39.04 -8.58
N PRO A 117 3.88 37.96 -9.30
CA PRO A 117 4.82 37.18 -10.09
C PRO A 117 5.16 37.90 -11.40
N SER A 118 6.41 37.84 -11.83
CA SER A 118 6.81 38.18 -13.20
C SER A 118 6.94 36.89 -14.00
N LEU A 119 6.02 36.71 -14.95
CA LEU A 119 5.99 35.65 -15.97
C LEU A 119 7.05 35.83 -17.08
N SER A 120 8.10 36.63 -16.81
CA SER A 120 9.11 37.00 -17.82
C SER A 120 10.39 36.17 -17.74
N ALA A 121 10.50 35.27 -16.76
CA ALA A 121 11.68 34.42 -16.56
C ALA A 121 11.67 33.13 -17.42
N TRP A 122 10.71 32.98 -18.34
CA TRP A 122 10.52 31.79 -19.18
C TRP A 122 10.74 32.04 -20.69
N LEU A 123 11.26 33.22 -21.08
CA LEU A 123 11.38 33.63 -22.48
C LEU A 123 12.77 34.12 -22.89
N ASP A 124 13.78 33.99 -22.03
CA ASP A 124 15.17 34.43 -22.30
C ASP A 124 16.17 33.36 -21.81
N ASP A 125 16.09 32.15 -22.40
CA ASP A 125 17.22 31.23 -22.63
C ASP A 125 16.92 30.39 -23.90
#